data_AF-A0A832AIG2-F1
#
_entry.id   AF-A0A832AIG2-F1
#
_cell.length_a   1.000
_cell.length_b   1.000
_cell.length_c   1.000
_cell.angle_alpha   90.00
_cell.angle_beta   90.00
_cell.angle_gamma   90.00
#
_symmetry.space_group_name_H-M   'P 1'
#
loop_
_entity.id
_entity.type
_entity.pdbx_description
1 polymer ?
#
loop_
_entity_poly.entity_id
_entity_poly.type
_entity_poly.pdbx_seq_one_letter_code
_entity_poly.pdbx_strand_id
1 'polypeptide(L)'
;MIFLPSLRTSLYGNPNVGAFIFATDNFALVPPDSPQKFISEVSYALKVPVYKTTICNSVLLGIFIVGNSNGILIPYNAQEEEISFIKEVVDLPVIQYNGKENALGNMILLDDKKAIVGPRTSKELKVLLSDELKVEVFELSIARISLPGVCAVINNKAILCHPHIMEEEKSELEKIFNKSVYPSTVN
;
A
#
# COMPACT_ATOMS: atom_id res chain seq x y z
N MET A 1 6.61 -20.77 17.96
CA MET A 1 7.14 -19.50 17.43
C MET A 1 7.15 -19.62 15.91
N ILE A 2 6.19 -19.00 15.22
CA ILE A 2 6.16 -19.07 13.75
C ILE A 2 7.23 -18.10 13.26
N PHE A 3 8.34 -18.64 12.77
CA PHE A 3 9.38 -17.88 12.08
C PHE A 3 8.76 -17.35 10.78
N LEU A 4 8.26 -16.11 10.81
CA LEU A 4 8.02 -15.37 9.58
C LEU A 4 9.39 -14.84 9.13
N PRO A 5 9.89 -15.22 7.95
CA PRO A 5 11.16 -14.70 7.47
C PRO A 5 11.06 -13.17 7.33
N SER A 6 11.82 -12.44 8.13
CA SER A 6 12.01 -10.99 7.99
C SER A 6 13.28 -10.73 7.20
N LEU A 7 13.19 -9.99 6.11
CA LEU A 7 14.33 -9.56 5.31
C LEU A 7 14.66 -8.10 5.66
N ARG A 8 15.90 -7.83 6.08
CA ARG A 8 16.42 -6.47 6.19
C ARG A 8 17.17 -6.12 4.92
N THR A 9 16.68 -5.13 4.17
CA THR A 9 17.30 -4.68 2.91
C THR A 9 17.09 -3.18 2.74
N SER A 10 17.66 -2.62 1.68
CA SER A 10 17.54 -1.19 1.34
C SER A 10 17.57 -1.03 -0.18
N LEU A 11 16.88 -0.02 -0.68
CA LEU A 11 16.95 0.37 -2.09
C LEU A 11 17.44 1.82 -2.17
N TYR A 12 18.38 2.11 -3.07
CA TYR A 12 19.04 3.43 -3.18
C TYR A 12 19.71 3.93 -1.88
N GLY A 13 20.18 3.00 -1.03
CA GLY A 13 20.72 3.33 0.29
C GLY A 13 19.67 3.81 1.31
N ASN A 14 18.38 3.72 0.98
CA ASN A 14 17.28 4.12 1.83
C ASN A 14 16.60 2.87 2.44
N PRO A 15 16.47 2.79 3.78
CA PRO A 15 15.86 1.63 4.45
C PRO A 15 14.32 1.65 4.38
N ASN A 16 13.69 2.74 3.92
CA ASN A 16 12.24 2.83 3.74
C ASN A 16 11.79 2.15 2.44
N VAL A 17 12.00 0.83 2.35
CA VAL A 17 11.76 0.03 1.14
C VAL A 17 10.31 0.15 0.65
N GLY A 18 9.35 0.24 1.57
CA GLY A 18 7.92 0.39 1.25
C GLY A 18 7.56 1.67 0.48
N ALA A 19 8.44 2.68 0.44
CA ALA A 19 8.22 3.84 -0.44
C ALA A 19 8.45 3.50 -1.92
N PHE A 20 9.32 2.53 -2.20
CA PHE A 20 9.77 2.20 -3.56
C PHE A 20 9.09 1.00 -4.17
N ILE A 21 8.58 0.07 -3.34
CA ILE A 21 7.97 -1.17 -3.81
C ILE A 21 6.48 -1.21 -3.45
N PHE A 22 5.69 -1.84 -4.30
CA PHE A 22 4.31 -2.21 -4.00
C PHE A 22 4.23 -3.73 -3.94
N ALA A 23 3.58 -4.29 -2.91
CA ALA A 23 3.52 -5.73 -2.70
C ALA A 23 2.12 -6.18 -2.29
N THR A 24 1.70 -7.31 -2.82
CA THR A 24 0.44 -8.01 -2.51
C THR A 24 0.72 -9.47 -2.18
N ASP A 25 -0.32 -10.24 -1.87
CA ASP A 25 -0.23 -11.69 -1.70
C ASP A 25 0.09 -12.44 -3.01
N ASN A 26 0.00 -11.77 -4.18
CA ASN A 26 0.12 -12.40 -5.50
C ASN A 26 1.30 -11.92 -6.35
N PHE A 27 1.77 -10.68 -6.16
CA PHE A 27 2.88 -10.09 -6.93
C PHE A 27 3.51 -8.92 -6.16
N ALA A 28 4.71 -8.54 -6.57
CA ALA A 28 5.33 -7.28 -6.17
C ALA A 28 5.81 -6.49 -7.39
N LEU A 29 5.75 -5.17 -7.30
CA LEU A 29 6.27 -4.22 -8.26
C LEU A 29 7.50 -3.53 -7.66
N VAL A 30 8.57 -3.44 -8.44
CA VAL A 30 9.82 -2.77 -8.06
C VAL A 30 10.30 -1.83 -9.17
N PRO A 31 11.14 -0.84 -8.85
CA PRO A 31 11.72 0.04 -9.86
C PRO A 31 12.56 -0.71 -10.92
N PRO A 32 12.63 -0.23 -12.18
CA PRO A 32 13.32 -0.95 -13.25
C PRO A 32 14.81 -1.16 -13.04
N ASP A 33 15.47 -0.20 -12.37
CA ASP A 33 16.89 -0.22 -12.02
C ASP A 33 17.18 -0.97 -10.71
N SER A 34 16.18 -1.64 -10.12
CA SER A 34 16.38 -2.49 -8.94
C SER A 34 17.43 -3.57 -9.19
N PRO A 35 18.45 -3.71 -8.31
CA PRO A 35 19.47 -4.74 -8.45
C PRO A 35 18.88 -6.15 -8.46
N GLN A 36 19.43 -7.05 -9.28
CA GLN A 36 18.94 -8.44 -9.38
C GLN A 36 18.96 -9.17 -8.02
N LYS A 37 19.94 -8.87 -7.18
CA LYS A 37 20.01 -9.37 -5.81
C LYS A 37 18.79 -8.96 -4.99
N PHE A 38 18.41 -7.68 -5.02
CA PHE A 38 17.25 -7.14 -4.32
C PHE A 38 15.95 -7.80 -4.82
N ILE A 39 15.78 -7.95 -6.13
CA ILE A 39 14.62 -8.63 -6.72
C ILE A 39 14.50 -10.07 -6.24
N SER A 40 15.63 -10.79 -6.22
CA SER A 40 15.68 -12.19 -5.77
C SER A 40 15.35 -12.31 -4.28
N GLU A 41 15.86 -11.38 -3.47
CA GLU A 41 15.55 -11.30 -2.04
C GLU A 41 14.05 -11.02 -1.78
N VAL A 42 13.46 -10.05 -2.48
CA VAL A 42 12.02 -9.73 -2.38
C VAL A 42 11.17 -10.92 -2.80
N SER A 43 11.47 -11.54 -3.95
CA SER A 43 10.73 -12.71 -4.44
C SER A 43 10.81 -13.89 -3.47
N TYR A 44 11.99 -14.15 -2.90
CA TYR A 44 12.18 -15.21 -1.91
C TYR A 44 11.42 -14.94 -0.61
N ALA A 45 11.47 -13.70 -0.10
CA ALA A 45 10.84 -13.33 1.16
C ALA A 45 9.31 -13.33 1.05
N LEU A 46 8.76 -12.75 -0.03
CA LEU A 46 7.32 -12.61 -0.24
C LEU A 46 6.68 -13.82 -0.93
N LYS A 47 7.48 -14.66 -1.59
CA LYS A 47 7.04 -15.84 -2.36
C LYS A 47 6.08 -15.50 -3.51
N VAL A 48 6.32 -14.37 -4.15
CA VAL A 48 5.53 -13.88 -5.29
C VAL A 48 6.45 -13.51 -6.46
N PRO A 49 5.93 -13.54 -7.71
CA PRO A 49 6.62 -12.95 -8.84
C PRO A 49 6.87 -11.45 -8.62
N VAL A 50 8.00 -10.97 -9.15
CA VAL A 50 8.41 -9.57 -9.04
C VAL A 50 8.52 -8.98 -10.44
N TYR A 51 7.77 -7.91 -10.69
CA TYR A 51 7.75 -7.20 -11.96
C TYR A 51 8.39 -5.82 -11.84
N LYS A 52 9.01 -5.38 -12.91
CA LYS A 52 9.73 -4.12 -12.98
C LYS A 52 8.89 -3.07 -13.69
N THR A 53 8.58 -1.97 -13.02
CA THR A 53 7.87 -0.86 -13.65
C THR A 53 8.12 0.44 -12.89
N THR A 54 7.71 1.54 -13.48
CA THR A 54 7.52 2.82 -12.81
C THR A 54 6.02 3.11 -12.69
N ILE A 55 5.69 4.14 -11.91
CA ILE A 55 4.38 4.77 -11.98
C ILE A 55 4.57 6.27 -11.97
N CYS A 56 3.90 7.00 -12.85
CA CYS A 56 4.08 8.43 -13.03
C CYS A 56 5.54 8.80 -13.37
N ASN A 57 6.25 7.95 -14.12
CA ASN A 57 7.71 8.06 -14.38
C ASN A 57 8.56 8.13 -13.09
N SER A 58 8.07 7.55 -12.00
CA SER A 58 8.72 7.56 -10.70
C SER A 58 8.99 6.15 -10.18
N VAL A 59 10.05 6.05 -9.39
CA VAL A 59 10.45 4.83 -8.65
C VAL A 59 9.68 4.66 -7.33
N LEU A 60 8.83 5.61 -6.95
CA LEU A 60 8.14 5.62 -5.65
C LEU A 60 6.81 4.83 -5.70
N LEU A 61 6.88 3.57 -6.13
CA LEU A 61 5.68 2.75 -6.39
C LEU A 61 4.77 2.65 -5.17
N GLY A 62 5.31 2.39 -3.98
CA GLY A 62 4.51 2.23 -2.77
C GLY A 62 3.88 3.53 -2.24
N ILE A 63 4.35 4.70 -2.71
CA ILE A 63 3.69 5.99 -2.42
C ILE A 63 2.48 6.20 -3.32
N PHE A 64 2.59 5.82 -4.59
CA PHE A 64 1.58 6.14 -5.61
C PHE A 64 0.52 5.04 -5.78
N ILE A 65 0.86 3.79 -5.48
CA ILE A 65 0.01 2.63 -5.75
C ILE A 65 -0.63 2.15 -4.44
N VAL A 66 -1.92 1.82 -4.51
CA VAL A 66 -2.63 1.08 -3.47
C VAL A 66 -3.50 0.00 -4.14
N GLY A 67 -3.66 -1.16 -3.52
CA GLY A 67 -4.47 -2.22 -4.11
C GLY A 67 -4.72 -3.37 -3.17
N ASN A 68 -5.73 -4.16 -3.49
CA ASN A 68 -6.11 -5.38 -2.77
C ASN A 68 -6.43 -6.49 -3.79
N SER A 69 -7.04 -7.59 -3.34
CA SER A 69 -7.42 -8.70 -4.22
C SER A 69 -8.46 -8.37 -5.29
N ASN A 70 -9.10 -7.19 -5.26
CA ASN A 70 -10.11 -6.79 -6.25
C ASN A 70 -9.53 -5.87 -7.34
N GLY A 71 -8.41 -5.20 -7.10
CA GLY A 71 -7.85 -4.26 -8.07
C GLY A 71 -6.68 -3.43 -7.54
N ILE A 72 -6.07 -2.69 -8.45
CA ILE A 72 -4.98 -1.76 -8.19
C ILE A 72 -5.44 -0.37 -8.59
N LEU A 73 -5.32 0.57 -7.66
CA LEU A 73 -5.57 1.98 -7.89
C LEU A 73 -4.25 2.73 -8.09
N ILE A 74 -4.20 3.54 -9.14
CA ILE A 74 -3.05 4.33 -9.54
C ILE A 74 -3.45 5.79 -9.84
N PRO A 75 -2.51 6.74 -9.83
CA PRO A 75 -2.81 8.15 -10.13
C PRO A 75 -3.12 8.39 -11.61
N TYR A 76 -3.82 9.48 -11.91
CA TYR A 76 -4.17 9.86 -13.28
C TYR A 76 -2.95 10.13 -14.19
N ASN A 77 -1.82 10.53 -13.62
CA ASN A 77 -0.60 10.87 -14.36
C ASN A 77 0.32 9.66 -14.59
N ALA A 78 -0.15 8.45 -14.29
CA ALA A 78 0.48 7.21 -14.75
C ALA A 78 0.49 7.16 -16.29
N GLN A 79 1.59 6.71 -16.87
CA GLN A 79 1.76 6.65 -18.32
C GLN A 79 1.05 5.43 -18.91
N GLU A 80 0.57 5.54 -20.15
CA GLU A 80 -0.14 4.43 -20.82
C GLU A 80 0.71 3.15 -20.91
N GLU A 81 2.02 3.29 -21.13
CA GLU A 81 2.96 2.17 -21.16
C GLU A 81 3.07 1.48 -19.80
N GLU A 82 3.14 2.24 -18.70
CA GLU A 82 3.17 1.71 -17.33
C GLU A 82 1.88 0.94 -17.02
N ILE A 83 0.73 1.49 -17.40
CA ILE A 83 -0.59 0.89 -17.17
C ILE A 83 -0.74 -0.38 -17.99
N SER A 84 -0.35 -0.35 -19.27
CA SER A 84 -0.45 -1.49 -20.17
C SER A 84 0.42 -2.64 -19.70
N PHE A 85 1.65 -2.34 -19.27
CA PHE A 85 2.55 -3.34 -18.69
C PHE A 85 1.96 -3.96 -17.42
N ILE A 86 1.46 -3.16 -16.48
CA ILE A 86 0.87 -3.70 -15.24
C ILE A 86 -0.31 -4.63 -15.58
N LYS A 87 -1.22 -4.21 -16.47
CA LYS A 87 -2.35 -5.04 -16.92
C LYS A 87 -1.94 -6.36 -17.59
N GLU A 88 -0.78 -6.40 -18.24
CA GLU A 88 -0.27 -7.63 -18.87
C GLU A 88 0.30 -8.61 -17.83
N VAL A 89 0.95 -8.09 -16.79
CA VAL A 89 1.66 -8.93 -15.82
C VAL A 89 0.85 -9.27 -14.56
N VAL A 90 -0.25 -8.57 -14.31
CA VAL A 90 -1.13 -8.82 -13.16
C VAL A 90 -2.54 -9.21 -13.62
N ASP A 91 -3.13 -10.21 -12.96
CA ASP A 91 -4.51 -10.63 -13.20
C ASP A 91 -5.49 -9.83 -12.32
N LEU A 92 -5.39 -8.50 -12.37
CA LEU A 92 -6.25 -7.59 -11.62
C LEU A 92 -6.60 -6.35 -12.44
N PRO A 93 -7.81 -5.78 -12.25
CA PRO A 93 -8.15 -4.48 -12.79
C PRO A 93 -7.15 -3.40 -12.33
N VAL A 94 -6.71 -2.57 -13.27
CA VAL A 94 -5.89 -1.37 -13.00
C VAL A 94 -6.76 -0.14 -13.24
N ILE A 95 -7.05 0.58 -12.18
CA ILE A 95 -7.98 1.71 -12.14
C ILE A 95 -7.19 3.02 -11.94
N GLN A 96 -7.47 4.02 -12.75
CA GLN A 96 -6.90 5.36 -12.58
C GLN A 96 -7.82 6.25 -11.73
N TYR A 97 -7.26 6.87 -10.69
CA TYR A 97 -7.91 7.94 -9.93
C TYR A 97 -7.65 9.29 -10.57
N ASN A 98 -8.69 9.91 -11.13
CA ASN A 98 -8.65 11.21 -11.81
C ASN A 98 -8.74 12.44 -10.88
N GLY A 99 -8.29 12.30 -9.62
CA GLY A 99 -8.25 13.40 -8.66
C GLY A 99 -6.92 14.15 -8.64
N LYS A 100 -6.86 15.20 -7.80
CA LYS A 100 -5.66 16.03 -7.67
C LYS A 100 -4.55 15.34 -6.88
N GLU A 101 -4.93 14.47 -5.95
CA GLU A 101 -4.00 13.76 -5.10
C GLU A 101 -3.43 12.53 -5.82
N ASN A 102 -2.12 12.34 -5.72
CA ASN A 102 -1.42 11.24 -6.38
C ASN A 102 -0.81 10.23 -5.39
N ALA A 103 -0.50 10.62 -4.16
CA ALA A 103 0.14 9.74 -3.17
C ALA A 103 -0.87 8.76 -2.51
N LEU A 104 -1.55 7.95 -3.32
CA LEU A 104 -2.62 7.06 -2.89
C LEU A 104 -2.17 6.08 -1.80
N GLY A 105 -0.96 5.51 -1.93
CA GLY A 105 -0.38 4.62 -0.93
C GLY A 105 -0.11 5.29 0.41
N ASN A 106 0.14 6.61 0.43
CA ASN A 106 0.25 7.39 1.68
C ASN A 106 -1.13 7.72 2.27
N MET A 107 -2.12 7.94 1.40
CA MET A 107 -3.44 8.43 1.80
C MET A 107 -4.38 7.33 2.32
N ILE A 108 -4.11 6.07 1.97
CA ILE A 108 -5.07 4.98 2.16
C ILE A 108 -4.40 3.83 2.90
N LEU A 109 -4.99 3.41 4.02
CA LEU A 109 -4.69 2.12 4.64
C LEU A 109 -5.77 1.14 4.20
N LEU A 110 -5.37 0.06 3.51
CA LEU A 110 -6.29 -0.83 2.80
C LEU A 110 -6.10 -2.29 3.22
N ASP A 111 -7.21 -3.00 3.46
CA ASP A 111 -7.25 -4.46 3.32
C ASP A 111 -8.27 -4.90 2.25
N ASP A 112 -8.53 -6.20 2.15
CA ASP A 112 -9.46 -6.74 1.14
C ASP A 112 -10.93 -6.30 1.32
N LYS A 113 -11.31 -5.77 2.48
CA LYS A 113 -12.72 -5.48 2.80
C LYS A 113 -12.96 -4.08 3.32
N LYS A 114 -11.94 -3.40 3.84
CA LYS A 114 -12.06 -2.09 4.48
C LYS A 114 -10.89 -1.19 4.12
N ALA A 115 -11.18 0.11 4.08
CA ALA A 115 -10.17 1.15 3.92
C ALA A 115 -10.33 2.23 4.98
N ILE A 116 -9.20 2.74 5.49
CA ILE A 116 -9.14 4.01 6.20
C ILE A 116 -8.56 5.05 5.26
N VAL A 117 -9.23 6.20 5.19
CA VAL A 117 -8.73 7.41 4.54
C VAL A 117 -8.70 8.56 5.54
N GLY A 118 -7.95 9.62 5.22
CA GLY A 118 -7.91 10.81 6.06
C GLY A 118 -9.27 11.54 6.13
N PRO A 119 -9.51 12.32 7.19
CA PRO A 119 -10.68 13.20 7.24
C PRO A 119 -10.70 14.15 6.03
N ARG A 120 -11.88 14.37 5.45
CA ARG A 120 -12.09 15.24 4.28
C ARG A 120 -11.54 14.69 2.95
N THR A 121 -11.23 13.40 2.87
CA THR A 121 -10.97 12.75 1.57
C THR A 121 -12.16 12.94 0.63
N SER A 122 -11.85 13.20 -0.66
CA SER A 122 -12.85 13.49 -1.68
C SER A 122 -13.91 12.39 -1.77
N LYS A 123 -15.15 12.78 -2.05
CA LYS A 123 -16.24 11.81 -2.28
C LYS A 123 -15.90 10.89 -3.46
N GLU A 124 -15.25 11.42 -4.49
CA GLU A 124 -14.82 10.66 -5.67
C GLU A 124 -13.89 9.51 -5.29
N LEU A 125 -12.86 9.76 -4.48
CA LEU A 125 -11.92 8.70 -4.06
C LEU A 125 -12.63 7.64 -3.21
N LYS A 126 -13.52 8.04 -2.29
CA LYS A 126 -14.28 7.10 -1.45
C LYS A 126 -15.23 6.22 -2.25
N VAL A 127 -15.89 6.78 -3.27
CA VAL A 127 -16.75 6.02 -4.18
C VAL A 127 -15.91 5.03 -4.98
N LEU A 128 -14.77 5.47 -5.51
CA LEU A 128 -13.87 4.61 -6.28
C LEU A 128 -13.35 3.42 -5.44
N LEU A 129 -12.97 3.65 -4.18
CA LEU A 129 -12.58 2.58 -3.26
C LEU A 129 -13.72 1.59 -3.02
N SER A 130 -14.93 2.08 -2.78
CA SER A 130 -16.11 1.23 -2.56
C SER A 130 -16.46 0.42 -3.80
N ASP A 131 -16.47 1.04 -4.97
CA ASP A 131 -16.99 0.45 -6.20
C ASP A 131 -15.95 -0.44 -6.89
N GLU A 132 -14.68 -0.06 -6.92
CA GLU A 132 -13.64 -0.78 -7.66
C GLU A 132 -12.88 -1.76 -6.75
N LEU A 133 -12.51 -1.33 -5.54
CA LEU A 133 -11.77 -2.17 -4.60
C LEU A 133 -12.66 -2.95 -3.62
N LYS A 134 -13.99 -2.76 -3.71
CA LYS A 134 -15.02 -3.50 -2.95
C LYS A 134 -14.85 -3.39 -1.43
N VAL A 135 -14.45 -2.22 -0.95
CA VAL A 135 -14.19 -1.98 0.48
C VAL A 135 -15.17 -1.02 1.12
N GLU A 136 -15.47 -1.26 2.40
CA GLU A 136 -16.13 -0.27 3.26
C GLU A 136 -15.12 0.81 3.68
N VAL A 137 -15.45 2.08 3.44
CA VAL A 137 -14.52 3.21 3.66
C VAL A 137 -14.85 3.97 4.93
N PHE A 138 -13.84 4.16 5.78
CA PHE A 138 -13.91 4.93 7.03
C PHE A 138 -12.96 6.13 6.97
N GLU A 139 -13.36 7.24 7.59
CA GLU A 139 -12.50 8.42 7.75
C GLU A 139 -11.93 8.47 9.17
N LEU A 140 -10.61 8.34 9.29
CA LEU A 140 -9.93 8.38 10.59
C LEU A 140 -8.52 8.94 10.43
N SER A 141 -8.08 9.73 11.40
CA SER A 141 -6.66 10.10 11.54
C SER A 141 -5.95 9.07 12.41
N ILE A 142 -4.69 8.79 12.10
CA ILE A 142 -3.85 7.89 12.89
C ILE A 142 -2.72 8.72 13.49
N ALA A 143 -2.59 8.72 14.82
CA ALA A 143 -1.68 9.60 15.55
C ALA A 143 -1.88 11.09 15.16
N ARG A 144 -3.14 11.51 14.97
CA ARG A 144 -3.53 12.85 14.49
C ARG A 144 -3.02 13.23 13.09
N ILE A 145 -2.55 12.27 12.30
CA ILE A 145 -2.10 12.47 10.92
C ILE A 145 -3.18 11.97 9.96
N SER A 146 -3.55 12.79 8.98
CA SER A 146 -4.61 12.49 7.99
C SER A 146 -4.12 11.65 6.80
N LEU A 147 -2.96 10.99 6.93
CA LEU A 147 -2.34 10.13 5.91
C LEU A 147 -2.15 8.73 6.51
N PRO A 148 -3.23 7.92 6.60
CA PRO A 148 -3.20 6.65 7.32
C PRO A 148 -2.19 5.64 6.75
N GLY A 149 -1.94 5.64 5.43
CA GLY A 149 -0.95 4.77 4.80
C GLY A 149 0.51 5.10 5.15
N VAL A 150 0.78 6.33 5.61
CA VAL A 150 2.09 6.70 6.18
C VAL A 150 2.23 6.18 7.62
N CYS A 151 1.10 6.08 8.34
CA CYS A 151 1.09 5.87 9.77
C CYS A 151 0.93 4.40 10.16
N ALA A 152 0.41 3.57 9.26
CA ALA A 152 0.11 2.19 9.53
C ALA A 152 0.27 1.31 8.29
N VAL A 153 0.53 0.02 8.54
CA VAL A 153 0.45 -1.04 7.54
C VAL A 153 -0.39 -2.18 8.11
N ILE A 154 -1.19 -2.80 7.25
CA ILE A 154 -2.10 -3.88 7.60
C ILE A 154 -1.81 -5.11 6.76
N ASN A 155 -1.94 -6.28 7.37
CA ASN A 155 -2.03 -7.54 6.65
C ASN A 155 -3.22 -8.37 7.17
N ASN A 156 -3.30 -9.63 6.76
CA ASN A 156 -4.39 -10.53 7.14
C ASN A 156 -4.43 -10.89 8.64
N LYS A 157 -3.37 -10.58 9.41
CA LYS A 157 -3.22 -10.96 10.82
C LYS A 157 -3.33 -9.78 11.78
N ALA A 158 -2.69 -8.66 11.45
CA ALA A 158 -2.50 -7.55 12.38
C ALA A 158 -2.27 -6.23 11.65
N ILE A 159 -2.31 -5.15 12.43
CA ILE A 159 -1.94 -3.81 12.01
C ILE A 159 -0.71 -3.38 12.80
N LEU A 160 0.33 -2.92 12.11
CA LEU A 160 1.44 -2.21 12.71
C LEU A 160 1.20 -0.71 12.54
N CYS A 161 1.38 0.07 13.59
CA CYS A 161 0.96 1.46 13.63
C CYS A 161 2.00 2.37 14.29
N HIS A 162 1.93 3.67 13.99
CA HIS A 162 2.74 4.73 14.58
C HIS A 162 2.79 4.61 16.11
N PRO A 163 3.97 4.76 16.76
CA PRO A 163 4.14 4.47 18.19
C PRO A 163 3.36 5.41 19.11
N HIS A 164 2.98 6.59 18.62
CA HIS A 164 2.19 7.59 19.34
C HIS A 164 0.70 7.60 18.94
N ILE A 165 0.17 6.50 18.42
CA ILE A 165 -1.28 6.36 18.22
C ILE A 165 -2.02 6.57 19.55
N MET A 166 -3.15 7.28 19.51
CA MET A 166 -4.01 7.46 20.68
C MET A 166 -4.78 6.17 20.99
N GLU A 167 -5.09 5.90 22.26
CA GLU A 167 -5.83 4.67 22.62
C GLU A 167 -7.22 4.62 21.98
N GLU A 168 -7.87 5.78 21.78
CA GLU A 168 -9.16 5.87 21.08
C GLU A 168 -9.02 5.49 19.60
N GLU A 169 -8.04 6.06 18.90
CA GLU A 169 -7.74 5.75 17.49
C GLU A 169 -7.40 4.25 17.33
N LYS A 170 -6.62 3.70 18.26
CA LYS A 170 -6.24 2.28 18.28
C LYS A 170 -7.46 1.38 18.46
N SER A 171 -8.30 1.66 19.46
CA SER A 171 -9.51 0.89 19.72
C SER A 171 -10.48 0.93 18.53
N GLU A 172 -10.55 2.05 17.82
CA GLU A 172 -11.37 2.19 16.62
C GLU A 172 -10.82 1.37 15.45
N LEU A 173 -9.49 1.38 15.22
CA LEU A 173 -8.85 0.52 14.21
C LEU A 173 -9.08 -0.97 14.51
N GLU A 174 -8.93 -1.40 15.75
CA GLU A 174 -9.17 -2.80 16.16
C GLU A 174 -10.62 -3.21 15.90
N LYS A 175 -11.57 -2.32 16.19
CA LYS A 175 -13.00 -2.55 15.93
C LYS A 175 -13.31 -2.61 14.43
N ILE A 176 -12.79 -1.68 13.64
CA ILE A 176 -13.04 -1.61 12.19
C ILE A 176 -12.50 -2.88 11.52
N PHE A 177 -11.22 -3.18 11.73
CA PHE A 177 -10.56 -4.26 11.02
C PHE A 177 -10.74 -5.64 11.67
N ASN A 178 -11.20 -5.69 12.92
CA ASN A 178 -11.24 -6.91 13.72
C ASN A 178 -9.87 -7.61 13.78
N LYS A 179 -8.82 -6.81 13.99
CA LYS A 179 -7.40 -7.22 14.02
C LYS A 179 -6.70 -6.50 15.17
N SER A 180 -5.72 -7.15 15.80
CA SER A 180 -4.89 -6.50 16.82
C SER A 180 -4.02 -5.39 16.22
N VAL A 181 -3.92 -4.27 16.93
CA VAL A 181 -3.10 -3.12 16.54
C VAL A 181 -1.86 -3.04 17.44
N TYR A 182 -0.68 -2.99 16.83
CA TYR A 182 0.61 -2.92 17.51
C TYR A 182 1.31 -1.58 17.22
N PRO A 183 1.39 -0.67 18.21
CA PRO A 183 2.22 0.53 18.10
C PRO A 183 3.70 0.14 18.05
N SER A 184 4.43 0.61 17.03
CA SER A 184 5.83 0.26 16.84
C SER A 184 6.57 1.22 15.92
N THR A 185 7.88 1.03 15.80
CA THR A 185 8.74 1.71 14.82
C THR A 185 9.39 0.69 13.90
N VAL A 186 9.80 1.13 12.72
CA VAL A 186 10.64 0.35 11.80
C VAL A 186 11.88 1.17 11.46
N ASN A 187 12.98 0.46 11.18
CA ASN A 187 14.33 0.95 10.89
C ASN A 187 15.17 1.39 12.10
#